data_AF-L1NS12-F1
#
_entry.id   AF-L1NS12-F1
#
_cell.length_a   1.000
_cell.length_b   1.000
_cell.length_c   1.000
_cell.angle_alpha   90.00
_cell.angle_beta   90.00
_cell.angle_gamma   90.00
#
_symmetry.space_group_name_H-M   'P 1'
#
loop_
_entity.id
_entity.type
_entity.pdbx_description
1 polymer ?
#
loop_
_entity_poly.entity_id
_entity_poly.type
_entity_poly.pdbx_seq_one_letter_code
_entity_poly.pdbx_strand_id
1 'polypeptide(L)'
;MANLKLKGKDLLKLGFPNNQSINVALEVMKRNYATKNLAYVKSVLEDILKNPAQYEGHLTFGQIAEALLSSTKTEKRQLNSLRAPYHIFGEDITEEAKMQLYTALKLPISVGGALMPDAHSGYGLPIGGVLAVENAVIPYGVGLDIGCRMCLSILDIPVSYLSGARDKYEKALAEHTKFGMYETHKSHVEHEIFDRDTFSLIPILKRLKDKAIKQMGTSGSGNHFVEFGEVELLADDPQIGLPKGKYLGILSHSGSRGFGAEIAQYYVRVAAEQCPLPKEAQQFAWLDLNTHLGLEYWTAMNLAGDYASACHDDIHRRLIRAVGGRLRARIENHHNFAWKEIHNGKEVVVHRKGATPAGEGVLGIIPASMTDAGYIVRGKGNAESFNSASHGAGRAFSRNESKNRFTSSDIKKALKTKDITLIGGNAEEAPMAYKNIEAVMQSQTDLVAVIGTFQPKIVRMDK
;
A
#
# COMPACT_ATOMS: atom_id res chain seq x y z
N MET A 1 18.86 22.56 25.34
CA MET A 1 19.61 21.43 24.74
C MET A 1 20.82 21.99 24.02
N ALA A 2 22.00 21.41 24.19
CA ALA A 2 23.20 21.89 23.51
C ALA A 2 23.04 21.70 22.00
N ASN A 3 23.07 22.79 21.22
CA ASN A 3 23.14 22.71 19.77
C ASN A 3 24.57 22.34 19.38
N LEU A 4 24.73 21.27 18.59
CA LEU A 4 25.99 20.89 17.97
C LEU A 4 26.63 22.11 17.27
N LYS A 5 27.78 22.57 17.77
CA LYS A 5 28.52 23.74 17.26
C LYS A 5 29.40 23.41 16.04
N LEU A 6 28.97 22.51 15.17
CA LEU A 6 29.68 22.15 13.93
C LEU A 6 29.42 23.22 12.85
N LYS A 7 30.47 23.75 12.23
CA LYS A 7 30.40 24.76 11.15
C LYS A 7 31.07 24.26 9.88
N GLY A 8 30.75 24.85 8.73
CA GLY A 8 31.39 24.49 7.45
C GLY A 8 32.92 24.62 7.47
N LYS A 9 33.44 25.61 8.21
CA LYS A 9 34.90 25.76 8.44
C LYS A 9 35.52 24.56 9.16
N ASP A 10 34.77 23.84 9.99
CA ASP A 10 35.27 22.62 10.63
C ASP A 10 35.41 21.49 9.60
N LEU A 11 34.42 21.30 8.73
CA LEU A 11 34.45 20.28 7.67
C LEU A 11 35.56 20.53 6.65
N LEU A 12 35.76 21.80 6.26
CA LEU A 12 36.89 22.19 5.41
C LEU A 12 38.24 21.84 6.05
N LYS A 13 38.37 22.01 7.38
CA LYS A 13 39.58 21.61 8.12
C LYS A 13 39.76 20.08 8.19
N LEU A 14 38.66 19.32 8.17
CA LEU A 14 38.70 17.86 8.10
C LEU A 14 39.09 17.34 6.71
N GLY A 15 39.04 18.19 5.67
CA GLY A 15 39.36 17.82 4.29
C GLY A 15 38.15 17.59 3.39
N PHE A 16 36.94 17.97 3.81
CA PHE A 16 35.77 17.90 2.92
C PHE A 16 35.98 18.81 1.70
N PRO A 17 35.57 18.37 0.49
CA PRO A 17 35.61 19.21 -0.70
C PRO A 17 34.66 20.41 -0.54
N ASN A 18 35.04 21.57 -1.11
CA ASN A 18 34.22 22.77 -1.06
C ASN A 18 33.05 22.71 -2.06
N ASN A 19 32.10 21.82 -1.78
CA ASN A 19 30.91 21.57 -2.58
C ASN A 19 29.70 21.27 -1.68
N GLN A 20 28.64 20.70 -2.25
CA GLN A 20 27.40 20.38 -1.53
C GLN A 20 27.60 19.41 -0.35
N SER A 21 28.65 18.58 -0.35
CA SER A 21 28.94 17.62 0.73
C SER A 21 29.05 18.29 2.11
N ILE A 22 29.54 19.53 2.18
CA ILE A 22 29.63 20.29 3.43
C ILE A 22 28.24 20.56 4.00
N ASN A 23 27.31 21.05 3.16
CA ASN A 23 25.96 21.38 3.60
C ASN A 23 25.20 20.11 4.02
N VAL A 24 25.32 19.04 3.22
CA VAL A 24 24.72 17.74 3.52
C VAL A 24 25.26 17.18 4.85
N ALA A 25 26.58 17.19 5.05
CA ALA A 25 27.19 16.72 6.29
C ALA A 25 26.75 17.54 7.51
N LEU A 26 26.65 18.86 7.38
CA LEU A 26 26.13 19.73 8.45
C LEU A 26 24.70 19.39 8.81
N GLU A 27 23.82 19.22 7.82
CA GLU A 27 22.41 18.89 8.04
C GLU A 27 22.24 17.51 8.68
N VAL A 28 22.90 16.49 8.12
CA VAL A 28 22.85 15.12 8.65
C VAL A 28 23.36 15.06 10.09
N MET A 29 24.48 15.71 10.40
CA MET A 29 25.04 15.70 11.76
C MET A 29 24.21 16.50 12.76
N LYS A 30 23.69 17.66 12.36
CA LYS A 30 22.77 18.45 13.21
C LYS A 30 21.47 17.70 13.48
N ARG A 31 20.99 16.90 12.53
CA ARG A 31 19.74 16.13 12.65
C ARG A 31 19.89 14.91 13.55
N ASN A 32 20.97 14.14 13.37
CA ASN A 32 21.14 12.83 14.01
C ASN A 32 22.05 12.84 15.25
N TYR A 33 22.98 13.80 15.33
CA TYR A 33 24.02 13.88 16.37
C TYR A 33 24.00 15.22 17.12
N ALA A 34 22.86 15.92 17.15
CA ALA A 34 22.69 17.24 17.79
C ALA A 34 23.22 17.31 19.22
N THR A 35 23.01 16.25 20.00
CA THR A 35 23.33 16.15 21.43
C THR A 35 24.69 15.53 21.72
N LYS A 36 25.42 15.09 20.69
CA LYS A 36 26.71 14.41 20.84
C LYS A 36 27.85 15.41 20.92
N ASN A 37 28.96 15.01 21.52
CA ASN A 37 30.12 15.88 21.66
C ASN A 37 30.77 16.15 20.28
N LEU A 38 31.39 17.32 20.12
CA LEU A 38 31.92 17.75 18.81
C LEU A 38 33.09 16.87 18.33
N ALA A 39 33.93 16.37 19.24
CA ALA A 39 35.08 15.53 18.90
C ALA A 39 34.64 14.20 18.27
N TYR A 40 33.62 13.57 18.84
CA TYR A 40 33.00 12.35 18.33
C TYR A 40 32.32 12.58 16.98
N VAL A 41 31.60 13.69 16.82
CA VAL A 41 31.01 14.03 15.51
C VAL A 41 32.10 14.22 14.45
N LYS A 42 33.21 14.87 14.80
CA LYS A 42 34.36 15.02 13.89
C LYS A 42 35.00 13.66 13.56
N SER A 43 35.16 12.76 14.52
CA SER A 43 35.73 11.42 14.23
C SER A 43 34.84 10.61 13.29
N VAL A 44 33.51 10.69 13.44
CA VAL A 44 32.58 10.04 12.49
C VAL A 44 32.69 10.65 11.09
N LEU A 45 32.76 11.99 10.99
CA LEU A 45 32.93 12.67 9.70
C LEU A 45 34.26 12.35 9.03
N GLU A 46 35.34 12.23 9.81
CA GLU A 46 36.66 11.83 9.31
C GLU A 46 36.65 10.41 8.74
N ASP A 47 35.95 9.48 9.39
CA ASP A 47 35.83 8.10 8.91
C ASP A 47 35.03 8.03 7.60
N ILE A 48 33.89 8.73 7.53
CA ILE A 48 33.08 8.85 6.30
C ILE A 48 33.90 9.49 5.17
N LEU A 49 34.67 10.53 5.46
CA LEU A 49 35.49 11.21 4.46
C LEU A 49 36.60 10.30 3.92
N LYS A 50 37.21 9.47 4.78
CA LYS A 50 38.27 8.53 4.39
C LYS A 50 37.71 7.32 3.63
N ASN A 51 36.53 6.85 4.02
CA ASN A 51 35.94 5.60 3.56
C ASN A 51 34.53 5.78 2.98
N PRO A 52 34.26 6.74 2.07
CA PRO A 52 32.89 7.09 1.68
C PRO A 52 32.13 5.92 1.05
N ALA A 53 32.81 5.06 0.28
CA ALA A 53 32.22 3.86 -0.32
C ALA A 53 31.66 2.86 0.71
N GLN A 54 32.20 2.81 1.95
CA GLN A 54 31.68 1.92 3.00
C GLN A 54 30.32 2.39 3.55
N TYR A 55 29.95 3.63 3.29
CA TYR A 55 28.70 4.23 3.76
C TYR A 55 27.66 4.37 2.64
N GLU A 56 27.96 3.93 1.41
CA GLU A 56 26.95 3.83 0.36
C GLU A 56 25.78 2.96 0.83
N GLY A 57 24.57 3.48 0.65
CA GLY A 57 23.35 2.84 1.15
C GLY A 57 23.14 2.85 2.67
N HIS A 58 24.01 3.49 3.46
CA HIS A 58 23.77 3.66 4.89
C HIS A 58 22.58 4.61 5.15
N LEU A 59 21.58 4.18 5.93
CA LEU A 59 20.34 4.94 6.18
C LEU A 59 20.53 6.30 6.87
N THR A 60 21.64 6.51 7.57
CA THR A 60 21.95 7.80 8.22
C THR A 60 23.02 8.62 7.50
N PHE A 61 23.98 7.96 6.85
CA PHE A 61 25.22 8.61 6.38
C PHE A 61 25.40 8.51 4.87
N GLY A 62 24.59 7.70 4.18
CA GLY A 62 24.68 7.49 2.74
C GLY A 62 24.56 8.78 1.95
N GLN A 63 23.74 9.75 2.41
CA GLN A 63 23.67 11.05 1.76
C GLN A 63 25.01 11.82 1.78
N ILE A 64 25.78 11.70 2.87
CA ILE A 64 27.12 12.31 2.95
C ILE A 64 28.06 11.59 2.00
N ALA A 65 28.06 10.25 2.00
CA ALA A 65 28.86 9.43 1.11
C ALA A 65 28.58 9.75 -0.37
N GLU A 66 27.31 9.83 -0.76
CA GLU A 66 26.90 10.19 -2.11
C GLU A 66 27.33 11.60 -2.51
N ALA A 67 27.22 12.57 -1.61
CA ALA A 67 27.68 13.93 -1.89
C ALA A 67 29.22 14.04 -1.98
N LEU A 68 29.95 13.09 -1.39
CA LEU A 68 31.41 12.98 -1.50
C LEU A 68 31.83 12.24 -2.79
N LEU A 69 31.09 11.21 -3.18
CA LEU A 69 31.39 10.35 -4.34
C LEU A 69 30.86 10.91 -5.66
N SER A 70 29.72 11.60 -5.65
CA SER A 70 29.05 12.13 -6.82
C SER A 70 29.06 13.65 -6.83
N SER A 71 29.40 14.24 -7.99
CA SER A 71 29.25 15.67 -8.27
C SER A 71 28.13 15.97 -9.27
N THR A 72 27.22 15.02 -9.49
CA THR A 72 26.26 15.07 -10.59
C THR A 72 25.11 16.03 -10.31
N LYS A 73 24.90 17.01 -11.19
CA LYS A 73 23.71 17.86 -11.16
C LYS A 73 22.51 17.07 -11.61
N THR A 74 21.34 17.34 -11.01
CA THR A 74 20.07 16.78 -11.47
C THR A 74 19.75 17.29 -12.87
N GLU A 75 19.78 16.39 -13.86
CA GLU A 75 19.40 16.71 -15.23
C GLU A 75 17.93 16.37 -15.50
N LYS A 76 17.29 17.14 -16.38
CA LYS A 76 15.93 16.87 -16.81
C LYS A 76 15.91 15.62 -17.69
N ARG A 77 15.18 14.59 -17.28
CA ARG A 77 15.08 13.33 -18.02
C ARG A 77 14.06 13.46 -19.16
N GLN A 78 14.28 12.73 -20.25
CA GLN A 78 13.35 12.66 -21.39
C GLN A 78 12.56 11.35 -21.36
N LEU A 79 11.38 11.36 -22.00
CA LEU A 79 10.59 10.17 -22.23
C LEU A 79 11.06 9.45 -23.48
N ASN A 80 10.98 8.13 -23.47
CA ASN A 80 11.16 7.31 -24.66
C ASN A 80 10.07 7.62 -25.70
N SER A 81 10.43 7.55 -26.98
CA SER A 81 9.47 7.70 -28.08
C SER A 81 8.46 6.56 -28.13
N LEU A 82 8.93 5.34 -27.86
CA LEU A 82 8.15 4.10 -27.80
C LEU A 82 7.79 3.73 -26.36
N ARG A 83 6.68 3.02 -26.21
CA ARG A 83 6.24 2.43 -24.94
C ARG A 83 6.97 1.11 -24.72
N ALA A 84 7.26 0.78 -23.47
CA ALA A 84 7.58 -0.58 -23.07
C ALA A 84 6.40 -1.55 -23.37
N PRO A 85 6.66 -2.86 -23.53
CA PRO A 85 5.61 -3.86 -23.76
C PRO A 85 4.53 -3.85 -22.67
N TYR A 86 3.28 -4.13 -23.05
CA TYR A 86 2.17 -4.16 -22.10
C TYR A 86 1.01 -5.04 -22.56
N HIS A 87 0.17 -5.42 -21.60
CA HIS A 87 -1.09 -6.14 -21.84
C HIS A 87 -2.26 -5.42 -21.14
N ILE A 88 -3.45 -5.41 -21.74
CA ILE A 88 -4.66 -4.85 -21.14
C ILE A 88 -5.69 -5.97 -21.01
N PHE A 89 -6.07 -6.29 -19.78
CA PHE A 89 -7.08 -7.28 -19.46
C PHE A 89 -8.42 -6.56 -19.29
N GLY A 90 -9.45 -7.00 -20.04
CA GLY A 90 -10.78 -6.39 -20.04
C GLY A 90 -10.98 -5.29 -21.09
N GLU A 91 -12.24 -5.07 -21.47
CA GLU A 91 -12.62 -4.16 -22.56
C GLU A 91 -13.12 -2.79 -22.06
N ASP A 92 -13.75 -2.76 -20.88
CA ASP A 92 -14.37 -1.57 -20.28
C ASP A 92 -13.40 -0.77 -19.39
N ILE A 93 -12.34 -0.25 -20.03
CA ILE A 93 -11.34 0.62 -19.40
C ILE A 93 -11.31 1.97 -20.11
N THR A 94 -11.43 3.04 -19.34
CA THR A 94 -11.48 4.40 -19.89
C THR A 94 -10.16 4.81 -20.55
N GLU A 95 -10.25 5.68 -21.57
CA GLU A 95 -9.06 6.16 -22.26
C GLU A 95 -8.13 6.95 -21.34
N GLU A 96 -8.66 7.66 -20.34
CA GLU A 96 -7.85 8.36 -19.34
C GLU A 96 -6.97 7.38 -18.56
N ALA A 97 -7.52 6.25 -18.12
CA ALA A 97 -6.76 5.22 -17.41
C ALA A 97 -5.67 4.59 -18.30
N LYS A 98 -6.00 4.32 -19.57
CA LYS A 98 -5.02 3.82 -20.56
C LYS A 98 -3.90 4.84 -20.79
N MET A 99 -4.23 6.11 -20.95
CA MET A 99 -3.24 7.19 -21.16
C MET A 99 -2.30 7.37 -19.95
N GLN A 100 -2.78 7.14 -18.73
CA GLN A 100 -1.92 7.10 -17.54
C GLN A 100 -0.88 5.98 -17.64
N LEU A 101 -1.29 4.75 -17.96
CA LEU A 101 -0.35 3.64 -18.18
C LEU A 101 0.61 3.96 -19.34
N TYR A 102 0.10 4.44 -20.47
CA TYR A 102 0.91 4.74 -21.65
C TYR A 102 1.99 5.79 -21.40
N THR A 103 1.72 6.76 -20.55
CA THR A 103 2.72 7.75 -20.12
C THR A 103 3.79 7.09 -19.26
N ALA A 104 3.39 6.23 -18.32
CA ALA A 104 4.32 5.48 -17.47
C ALA A 104 5.22 4.52 -18.28
N LEU A 105 4.68 3.87 -19.30
CA LEU A 105 5.44 2.96 -20.18
C LEU A 105 6.48 3.68 -21.04
N LYS A 106 6.44 5.01 -21.15
CA LYS A 106 7.45 5.81 -21.84
C LYS A 106 8.59 6.27 -20.94
N LEU A 107 8.58 5.97 -19.65
CA LEU A 107 9.72 6.28 -18.79
C LEU A 107 10.93 5.46 -19.24
N PRO A 108 12.15 6.02 -19.20
CA PRO A 108 13.37 5.31 -19.64
C PRO A 108 13.67 4.05 -18.81
N ILE A 109 13.15 3.97 -17.59
CA ILE A 109 13.30 2.83 -16.67
C ILE A 109 12.21 1.75 -16.86
N SER A 110 11.20 1.97 -17.70
CA SER A 110 10.06 1.06 -17.81
C SER A 110 10.43 -0.21 -18.58
N VAL A 111 10.16 -1.36 -17.97
CA VAL A 111 10.37 -2.70 -18.56
C VAL A 111 9.10 -3.22 -19.21
N GLY A 112 7.95 -2.94 -18.59
CA GLY A 112 6.64 -3.27 -19.13
C GLY A 112 5.53 -2.99 -18.13
N GLY A 113 4.28 -3.30 -18.49
CA GLY A 113 3.16 -3.11 -17.58
C GLY A 113 1.90 -3.83 -18.00
N ALA A 114 0.87 -3.75 -17.15
CA ALA A 114 -0.43 -4.30 -17.44
C ALA A 114 -1.56 -3.44 -16.85
N LEU A 115 -2.76 -3.54 -17.44
CA LEU A 115 -4.00 -3.05 -16.84
C LEU A 115 -4.93 -4.21 -16.53
N MET A 116 -5.44 -4.24 -15.30
CA MET A 116 -6.41 -5.22 -14.85
C MET A 116 -7.85 -4.80 -15.24
N PRO A 117 -8.83 -5.72 -15.30
CA PRO A 117 -10.19 -5.39 -15.75
C PRO A 117 -10.94 -4.35 -14.89
N ASP A 118 -10.59 -4.23 -13.62
CA ASP A 118 -11.10 -3.23 -12.67
C ASP A 118 -10.48 -1.83 -12.84
N ALA A 119 -9.63 -1.65 -13.85
CA ALA A 119 -8.87 -0.44 -14.02
C ALA A 119 -9.74 0.81 -14.25
N HIS A 120 -9.32 1.91 -13.63
CA HIS A 120 -9.93 3.23 -13.74
C HIS A 120 -8.93 4.33 -13.39
N SER A 121 -9.22 5.56 -13.79
CA SER A 121 -8.32 6.70 -13.63
C SER A 121 -8.01 6.98 -12.15
N GLY A 122 -6.73 7.21 -11.84
CA GLY A 122 -6.26 7.59 -10.51
C GLY A 122 -5.25 8.74 -10.55
N TYR A 123 -4.39 8.86 -9.53
CA TYR A 123 -3.25 9.79 -9.52
C TYR A 123 -1.93 9.09 -9.85
N GLY A 124 -1.22 9.45 -10.92
CA GLY A 124 -0.05 8.69 -11.37
C GLY A 124 -0.46 7.44 -12.13
N LEU A 125 -0.03 6.27 -11.65
CA LEU A 125 -0.45 4.99 -12.21
C LEU A 125 -1.98 4.83 -12.02
N PRO A 126 -2.73 4.34 -13.03
CA PRO A 126 -4.16 4.09 -12.86
C PRO A 126 -4.38 3.05 -11.76
N ILE A 127 -5.55 3.11 -11.11
CA ILE A 127 -5.96 2.01 -10.23
C ILE A 127 -6.26 0.82 -11.14
N GLY A 128 -5.86 -0.40 -10.76
CA GLY A 128 -5.80 -1.55 -11.68
C GLY A 128 -4.50 -1.61 -12.49
N GLY A 129 -3.54 -0.72 -12.23
CA GLY A 129 -2.30 -0.63 -12.99
C GLY A 129 -1.16 -1.44 -12.38
N VAL A 130 -0.39 -2.09 -13.26
CA VAL A 130 0.87 -2.77 -12.96
C VAL A 130 1.97 -2.16 -13.83
N LEU A 131 3.10 -1.81 -13.23
CA LEU A 131 4.27 -1.27 -13.94
C LEU A 131 5.56 -1.86 -13.38
N ALA A 132 6.29 -2.58 -14.23
CA ALA A 132 7.63 -3.07 -13.93
C ALA A 132 8.69 -2.08 -14.42
N VAL A 133 9.63 -1.73 -13.54
CA VAL A 133 10.73 -0.80 -13.86
C VAL A 133 12.09 -1.35 -13.40
N GLU A 134 13.17 -0.90 -14.02
CA GLU A 134 14.54 -1.26 -13.63
C GLU A 134 15.02 -0.39 -12.45
N ASN A 135 15.43 -1.05 -11.36
CA ASN A 135 16.18 -0.47 -10.24
C ASN A 135 15.68 0.88 -9.68
N ALA A 136 14.37 1.10 -9.69
CA ALA A 136 13.76 2.35 -9.29
C ALA A 136 12.41 2.13 -8.61
N VAL A 137 12.03 3.07 -7.76
CA VAL A 137 10.71 3.07 -7.12
C VAL A 137 10.00 4.40 -7.40
N ILE A 138 8.73 4.31 -7.82
CA ILE A 138 7.86 5.44 -8.15
C ILE A 138 6.83 5.57 -7.03
N PRO A 139 6.91 6.58 -6.15
CA PRO A 139 5.99 6.73 -5.02
C PRO A 139 4.51 6.76 -5.41
N TYR A 140 4.16 7.44 -6.51
CA TYR A 140 2.78 7.44 -7.02
C TYR A 140 2.38 6.14 -7.73
N GLY A 141 3.35 5.32 -8.15
CA GLY A 141 3.13 3.97 -8.66
C GLY A 141 2.77 2.98 -7.55
N VAL A 142 3.22 3.24 -6.32
CA VAL A 142 2.78 2.53 -5.10
C VAL A 142 1.40 3.02 -4.66
N GLY A 143 1.19 4.34 -4.69
CA GLY A 143 -0.02 4.99 -4.21
C GLY A 143 0.13 5.63 -2.83
N LEU A 144 -0.86 6.45 -2.46
CA LEU A 144 -0.81 7.20 -1.20
C LEU A 144 -1.13 6.35 0.03
N ASP A 145 -1.94 5.30 -0.11
CA ASP A 145 -2.18 4.35 0.97
C ASP A 145 -1.30 3.12 0.79
N ILE A 146 -0.04 3.27 1.21
CA ILE A 146 0.98 2.23 1.07
C ILE A 146 0.54 0.97 1.82
N GLY A 147 0.64 -0.19 1.20
CA GLY A 147 0.32 -1.46 1.84
C GLY A 147 -1.17 -1.68 2.10
N CYS A 148 -2.05 -0.88 1.49
CA CYS A 148 -3.48 -1.15 1.48
C CYS A 148 -3.73 -2.58 0.99
N ARG A 149 -4.55 -3.31 1.73
CA ARG A 149 -4.71 -4.76 1.60
C ARG A 149 -6.09 -5.25 2.03
N MET A 150 -6.39 -6.46 1.60
CA MET A 150 -7.49 -7.28 2.09
C MET A 150 -6.96 -8.31 3.11
N CYS A 151 -7.71 -8.54 4.19
CA CYS A 151 -7.48 -9.64 5.11
C CYS A 151 -8.80 -10.36 5.41
N LEU A 152 -8.85 -11.65 5.10
CA LEU A 152 -9.96 -12.55 5.43
C LEU A 152 -9.52 -13.50 6.54
N SER A 153 -10.28 -13.54 7.64
CA SER A 153 -10.17 -14.60 8.66
C SER A 153 -11.40 -15.48 8.64
N ILE A 154 -11.20 -16.79 8.52
CA ILE A 154 -12.25 -17.81 8.62
C ILE A 154 -12.28 -18.33 10.06
N LEU A 155 -13.45 -18.39 10.68
CA LEU A 155 -13.60 -18.74 12.10
C LEU A 155 -14.17 -20.15 12.30
N ASP A 156 -13.99 -20.68 13.51
CA ASP A 156 -14.58 -21.95 13.97
C ASP A 156 -16.04 -21.83 14.46
N ILE A 157 -16.73 -20.76 14.02
CA ILE A 157 -18.11 -20.48 14.39
C ILE A 157 -19.03 -20.95 13.24
N PRO A 158 -20.11 -21.70 13.53
CA PRO A 158 -21.10 -22.06 12.51
C PRO A 158 -21.70 -20.81 11.85
N VAL A 159 -21.74 -20.79 10.51
CA VAL A 159 -22.24 -19.63 9.75
C VAL A 159 -23.69 -19.23 10.11
N SER A 160 -24.51 -20.19 10.54
CA SER A 160 -25.90 -19.95 10.98
C SER A 160 -26.01 -19.00 12.19
N TYR A 161 -24.92 -18.81 12.95
CA TYR A 161 -24.91 -17.87 14.07
C TYR A 161 -24.93 -16.42 13.59
N LEU A 162 -24.49 -16.14 12.36
CA LEU A 162 -24.47 -14.80 11.79
C LEU A 162 -25.89 -14.21 11.68
N SER A 163 -26.88 -15.03 11.31
CA SER A 163 -28.29 -14.65 11.32
C SER A 163 -28.93 -14.77 12.70
N GLY A 164 -28.58 -15.80 13.48
CA GLY A 164 -29.18 -16.06 14.79
C GLY A 164 -28.78 -15.10 15.91
N ALA A 165 -27.67 -14.37 15.75
CA ALA A 165 -27.14 -13.44 16.75
C ALA A 165 -26.61 -12.14 16.13
N ARG A 166 -27.32 -11.58 15.14
CA ARG A 166 -26.89 -10.41 14.35
C ARG A 166 -26.41 -9.24 15.23
N ASP A 167 -27.16 -8.90 16.27
CA ASP A 167 -26.85 -7.81 17.21
C ASP A 167 -25.46 -7.97 17.87
N LYS A 168 -25.02 -9.20 18.13
CA LYS A 168 -23.70 -9.49 18.71
C LYS A 168 -22.59 -9.04 17.77
N TYR A 169 -22.72 -9.31 16.47
CA TYR A 169 -21.73 -8.98 15.45
C TYR A 169 -21.76 -7.48 15.10
N GLU A 170 -22.94 -6.88 15.05
CA GLU A 170 -23.11 -5.43 14.89
C GLU A 170 -22.43 -4.67 16.03
N LYS A 171 -22.69 -5.10 17.28
CA LYS A 171 -22.02 -4.56 18.47
C LYS A 171 -20.51 -4.79 18.42
N ALA A 172 -20.06 -5.98 18.04
CA ALA A 172 -18.64 -6.28 17.92
C ALA A 172 -17.94 -5.34 16.93
N LEU A 173 -18.53 -5.12 15.74
CA LEU A 173 -18.02 -4.15 14.79
C LEU A 173 -18.01 -2.75 15.40
N ALA A 174 -19.13 -2.28 15.97
CA ALA A 174 -19.28 -0.93 16.54
C ALA A 174 -18.25 -0.61 17.65
N GLU A 175 -17.98 -1.57 18.54
CA GLU A 175 -17.12 -1.36 19.70
C GLU A 175 -15.63 -1.57 19.39
N HIS A 176 -15.31 -2.53 18.51
CA HIS A 176 -13.94 -3.03 18.32
C HIS A 176 -13.25 -2.62 17.02
N THR A 177 -13.91 -1.85 16.18
CA THR A 177 -13.26 -1.19 15.03
C THR A 177 -13.36 0.34 15.17
N LYS A 178 -12.48 1.06 14.47
CA LYS A 178 -12.35 2.52 14.53
C LYS A 178 -12.15 3.07 13.12
N PHE A 179 -12.92 4.10 12.78
CA PHE A 179 -12.96 4.66 11.43
C PHE A 179 -12.73 6.18 11.45
N GLY A 180 -12.49 6.76 10.29
CA GLY A 180 -12.21 8.17 10.12
C GLY A 180 -10.78 8.58 10.50
N MET A 181 -10.59 9.88 10.63
CA MET A 181 -9.28 10.49 10.87
C MET A 181 -8.91 10.54 12.36
N TYR A 182 -9.91 10.60 13.24
CA TYR A 182 -9.73 10.93 14.65
C TYR A 182 -10.04 9.77 15.61
N GLU A 183 -10.83 8.77 15.20
CA GLU A 183 -11.11 7.63 16.08
C GLU A 183 -9.87 6.76 16.25
N THR A 184 -9.55 6.44 17.50
CA THR A 184 -8.44 5.55 17.87
C THR A 184 -8.87 4.63 19.00
N HIS A 185 -8.14 3.54 19.19
CA HIS A 185 -8.37 2.65 20.34
C HIS A 185 -7.84 3.30 21.61
N LYS A 186 -8.57 3.13 22.72
CA LYS A 186 -8.13 3.62 24.05
C LYS A 186 -6.89 2.87 24.56
N SER A 187 -6.76 1.59 24.18
CA SER A 187 -5.63 0.74 24.52
C SER A 187 -4.95 0.22 23.25
N HIS A 188 -3.63 0.31 23.24
CA HIS A 188 -2.78 -0.15 22.16
C HIS A 188 -2.15 -1.49 22.54
N VAL A 189 -1.98 -2.36 21.56
CA VAL A 189 -1.19 -3.58 21.71
C VAL A 189 0.27 -3.20 21.52
N GLU A 190 1.13 -3.62 22.44
CA GLU A 190 2.57 -3.57 22.21
C GLU A 190 2.91 -4.46 21.02
N HIS A 191 3.62 -3.92 20.05
CA HIS A 191 3.93 -4.61 18.80
C HIS A 191 5.38 -4.37 18.43
N GLU A 192 6.12 -5.44 18.15
CA GLU A 192 7.56 -5.44 17.84
C GLU A 192 7.93 -4.52 16.66
N ILE A 193 6.97 -4.20 15.80
CA ILE A 193 7.18 -3.26 14.68
C ILE A 193 7.69 -1.90 15.16
N PHE A 194 7.27 -1.47 16.36
CA PHE A 194 7.71 -0.19 16.93
C PHE A 194 9.11 -0.24 17.53
N ASP A 195 9.70 -1.43 17.68
CA ASP A 195 11.06 -1.63 18.18
C ASP A 195 12.09 -1.58 17.05
N ARG A 196 11.65 -1.52 15.79
CA ARG A 196 12.53 -1.43 14.63
C ARG A 196 13.35 -0.14 14.65
N ASP A 197 14.66 -0.30 14.51
CA ASP A 197 15.63 0.81 14.49
C ASP A 197 15.36 1.82 13.37
N THR A 198 14.66 1.43 12.30
CA THR A 198 14.23 2.32 11.20
C THR A 198 13.47 3.55 11.70
N PHE A 199 12.68 3.42 12.78
CA PHE A 199 12.02 4.57 13.41
C PHE A 199 13.00 5.57 14.01
N SER A 200 14.20 5.15 14.40
CA SER A 200 15.24 6.04 14.91
C SER A 200 16.15 6.58 13.80
N LEU A 201 16.40 5.76 12.76
CA LEU A 201 17.35 6.03 11.68
C LEU A 201 16.78 6.93 10.58
N ILE A 202 15.49 6.78 10.24
CA ILE A 202 14.82 7.51 9.17
C ILE A 202 13.95 8.61 9.79
N PRO A 203 14.23 9.91 9.59
CA PRO A 203 13.67 10.86 10.53
C PRO A 203 12.23 11.28 10.23
N ILE A 204 11.71 11.01 9.02
CA ILE A 204 10.25 11.05 8.82
C ILE A 204 9.55 9.97 9.64
N LEU A 205 10.09 8.74 9.68
CA LEU A 205 9.52 7.66 10.48
C LEU A 205 9.57 8.01 11.97
N LYS A 206 10.69 8.57 12.44
CA LYS A 206 10.83 9.04 13.83
C LYS A 206 9.71 9.99 14.24
N ARG A 207 9.41 10.97 13.40
CA ARG A 207 8.32 11.94 13.65
C ARG A 207 6.95 11.26 13.65
N LEU A 208 6.76 10.24 12.83
CA LEU A 208 5.48 9.56 12.67
C LEU A 208 5.24 8.41 13.66
N LYS A 209 6.23 8.00 14.46
CA LYS A 209 6.12 6.86 15.39
C LYS A 209 4.90 6.97 16.31
N ASP A 210 4.73 8.11 16.98
CA ASP A 210 3.60 8.31 17.91
C ASP A 210 2.24 8.29 17.19
N LYS A 211 2.20 8.79 15.94
CA LYS A 211 1.00 8.72 15.11
C LYS A 211 0.68 7.28 14.73
N ALA A 212 1.68 6.52 14.32
CA ALA A 212 1.54 5.11 13.99
C ALA A 212 1.07 4.29 15.20
N ILE A 213 1.63 4.53 16.40
CA ILE A 213 1.16 3.90 17.64
C ILE A 213 -0.32 4.22 17.85
N LYS A 214 -0.72 5.50 17.79
CA LYS A 214 -2.10 5.93 18.00
C LYS A 214 -3.09 5.31 17.01
N GLN A 215 -2.70 5.15 15.75
CA GLN A 215 -3.54 4.67 14.65
C GLN A 215 -3.53 3.14 14.47
N MET A 216 -2.71 2.41 15.23
CA MET A 216 -2.63 0.95 15.14
C MET A 216 -4.00 0.30 15.34
N GLY A 217 -4.35 -0.64 14.46
CA GLY A 217 -5.62 -1.38 14.53
C GLY A 217 -6.87 -0.57 14.18
N THR A 218 -6.72 0.60 13.57
CA THR A 218 -7.84 1.39 13.03
C THR A 218 -8.04 1.09 11.54
N SER A 219 -9.26 1.21 11.03
CA SER A 219 -9.62 0.86 9.65
C SER A 219 -9.55 2.07 8.72
N GLY A 220 -10.00 3.25 9.19
CA GLY A 220 -9.89 4.49 8.44
C GLY A 220 -11.10 4.99 7.70
N SER A 221 -10.88 5.62 6.54
CA SER A 221 -11.90 6.33 5.75
C SER A 221 -11.81 5.96 4.27
N GLY A 222 -12.74 6.47 3.47
CA GLY A 222 -12.84 6.13 2.04
C GLY A 222 -13.47 4.76 1.83
N ASN A 223 -12.86 3.94 0.97
CA ASN A 223 -13.37 2.59 0.63
C ASN A 223 -12.96 1.51 1.66
N HIS A 224 -12.42 1.91 2.81
CA HIS A 224 -12.04 0.98 3.87
C HIS A 224 -13.26 0.47 4.63
N PHE A 225 -13.23 -0.80 4.98
CA PHE A 225 -14.35 -1.47 5.65
C PHE A 225 -13.87 -2.61 6.55
N VAL A 226 -14.76 -3.03 7.46
CA VAL A 226 -14.64 -4.30 8.17
C VAL A 226 -16.01 -4.96 8.20
N GLU A 227 -16.07 -6.23 7.85
CA GLU A 227 -17.31 -6.95 7.56
C GLU A 227 -17.33 -8.32 8.21
N PHE A 228 -18.50 -8.72 8.68
CA PHE A 228 -18.83 -10.12 8.90
C PHE A 228 -19.64 -10.64 7.71
N GLY A 229 -19.30 -11.84 7.26
CA GLY A 229 -19.92 -12.45 6.09
C GLY A 229 -19.85 -13.97 6.09
N GLU A 230 -20.50 -14.55 5.09
CA GLU A 230 -20.43 -15.97 4.78
C GLU A 230 -19.29 -16.22 3.80
N VAL A 231 -18.39 -17.13 4.16
CA VAL A 231 -17.36 -17.67 3.26
C VAL A 231 -17.87 -19.00 2.73
N GLU A 232 -17.85 -19.20 1.41
CA GLU A 232 -18.10 -20.49 0.79
C GLU A 232 -16.85 -20.97 0.07
N LEU A 233 -16.30 -22.11 0.51
CA LEU A 233 -15.21 -22.81 -0.18
C LEU A 233 -15.81 -23.84 -1.13
N LEU A 234 -15.38 -23.83 -2.40
CA LEU A 234 -15.98 -24.65 -3.46
C LEU A 234 -15.47 -26.10 -3.47
N ALA A 235 -14.29 -26.33 -2.89
CA ALA A 235 -13.63 -27.62 -2.79
C ALA A 235 -12.80 -27.71 -1.50
N ASP A 236 -12.40 -28.92 -1.13
CA ASP A 236 -11.39 -29.14 -0.11
C ASP A 236 -10.07 -28.53 -0.60
N ASP A 237 -9.45 -27.68 0.22
CA ASP A 237 -8.27 -26.93 -0.18
C ASP A 237 -7.11 -27.15 0.80
N PRO A 238 -6.07 -27.91 0.41
CA PRO A 238 -4.94 -28.20 1.29
C PRO A 238 -4.14 -26.97 1.71
N GLN A 239 -4.13 -25.91 0.89
CA GLN A 239 -3.40 -24.68 1.20
C GLN A 239 -4.15 -23.82 2.23
N ILE A 240 -5.48 -23.78 2.14
CA ILE A 240 -6.33 -23.13 3.16
C ILE A 240 -6.42 -24.01 4.42
N GLY A 241 -6.31 -25.33 4.27
CA GLY A 241 -6.43 -26.29 5.37
C GLY A 241 -7.88 -26.49 5.85
N LEU A 242 -8.86 -26.23 4.98
CA LEU A 242 -10.28 -26.37 5.28
C LEU A 242 -11.01 -27.16 4.18
N PRO A 243 -12.02 -27.98 4.55
CA PRO A 243 -12.84 -28.68 3.58
C PRO A 243 -13.78 -27.72 2.83
N LYS A 244 -14.41 -28.25 1.77
CA LYS A 244 -15.54 -27.61 1.12
C LYS A 244 -16.64 -27.31 2.14
N GLY A 245 -17.19 -26.10 2.10
CA GLY A 245 -18.29 -25.75 2.98
C GLY A 245 -18.47 -24.26 3.19
N LYS A 246 -19.42 -23.94 4.09
CA LYS A 246 -19.75 -22.58 4.47
C LYS A 246 -19.23 -22.25 5.86
N TYR A 247 -18.64 -21.08 6.01
CA TYR A 247 -17.98 -20.62 7.22
C TYR A 247 -18.35 -19.17 7.54
N LEU A 248 -18.19 -18.78 8.79
CA LEU A 248 -18.23 -17.38 9.18
C LEU A 248 -16.86 -16.74 8.92
N GLY A 249 -16.86 -15.62 8.19
CA GLY A 249 -15.65 -14.84 7.88
C GLY A 249 -15.67 -13.43 8.45
N ILE A 250 -14.48 -12.92 8.79
CA ILE A 250 -14.21 -11.49 8.98
C ILE A 250 -13.37 -11.04 7.79
N LEU A 251 -13.88 -10.09 7.01
CA LEU A 251 -13.11 -9.43 5.95
C LEU A 251 -12.82 -8.00 6.37
N SER A 252 -11.57 -7.56 6.23
CA SER A 252 -11.22 -6.15 6.39
C SER A 252 -10.43 -5.64 5.20
N HIS A 253 -10.70 -4.37 4.87
CA HIS A 253 -10.00 -3.59 3.88
C HIS A 253 -9.46 -2.34 4.56
N SER A 254 -8.14 -2.24 4.66
CA SER A 254 -7.45 -1.11 5.27
C SER A 254 -6.01 -1.07 4.76
N GLY A 255 -5.24 -0.11 5.27
CA GLY A 255 -3.86 0.13 4.87
C GLY A 255 -3.04 0.72 5.99
N SER A 256 -1.97 1.41 5.61
CA SER A 256 -1.01 1.99 6.56
C SER A 256 -1.46 3.31 7.17
N ARG A 257 -2.73 3.69 6.97
CA ARG A 257 -3.39 4.82 7.63
C ARG A 257 -2.68 6.15 7.34
N GLY A 258 -2.83 7.10 8.24
CA GLY A 258 -2.14 8.38 8.15
C GLY A 258 -0.62 8.26 8.28
N PHE A 259 -0.09 7.12 8.72
CA PHE A 259 1.34 6.83 8.77
C PHE A 259 1.92 6.68 7.37
N GLY A 260 1.43 5.72 6.56
CA GLY A 260 1.92 5.57 5.20
C GLY A 260 1.51 6.70 4.25
N ALA A 261 0.36 7.34 4.48
CA ALA A 261 -0.02 8.53 3.70
C ALA A 261 0.99 9.68 3.81
N GLU A 262 1.52 9.95 5.01
CA GLU A 262 2.54 10.99 5.19
C GLU A 262 3.90 10.59 4.61
N ILE A 263 4.27 9.29 4.68
CA ILE A 263 5.45 8.75 4.01
C ILE A 263 5.33 8.95 2.49
N ALA A 264 4.23 8.50 1.90
CA ALA A 264 3.97 8.62 0.46
C ALA A 264 4.02 10.08 0.00
N GLN A 265 3.32 10.98 0.70
CA GLN A 265 3.30 12.40 0.36
C GLN A 265 4.69 13.06 0.43
N TYR A 266 5.51 12.67 1.41
CA TYR A 266 6.88 13.15 1.51
C TYR A 266 7.71 12.69 0.32
N TYR A 267 7.74 11.38 0.05
CA TYR A 267 8.59 10.84 -1.01
C TYR A 267 8.10 11.15 -2.43
N VAL A 268 6.80 11.43 -2.61
CA VAL A 268 6.28 12.03 -3.85
C VAL A 268 6.95 13.37 -4.13
N ARG A 269 7.05 14.26 -3.13
CA ARG A 269 7.69 15.57 -3.31
C ARG A 269 9.19 15.42 -3.56
N VAL A 270 9.84 14.57 -2.76
CA VAL A 270 11.27 14.26 -2.93
C VAL A 270 11.55 13.72 -4.33
N ALA A 271 10.77 12.74 -4.81
CA ALA A 271 10.93 12.20 -6.16
C ALA A 271 10.74 13.28 -7.23
N ALA A 272 9.73 14.15 -7.09
CA ALA A 272 9.50 15.23 -8.05
C ALA A 272 10.67 16.22 -8.13
N GLU A 273 11.33 16.51 -7.00
CA GLU A 273 12.51 17.36 -6.92
C GLU A 273 13.76 16.67 -7.50
N GLN A 274 13.95 15.38 -7.24
CA GLN A 274 15.14 14.61 -7.64
C GLN A 274 15.06 14.05 -9.06
N CYS A 275 13.86 13.94 -9.62
CA CYS A 275 13.63 13.43 -10.96
C CYS A 275 12.71 14.36 -11.76
N PRO A 276 13.25 15.50 -12.27
CA PRO A 276 12.51 16.40 -13.15
C PRO A 276 12.17 15.72 -14.48
N LEU A 277 10.89 15.71 -14.80
CA LEU A 277 10.31 15.11 -16.01
C LEU A 277 9.50 16.14 -16.81
N PRO A 278 9.08 15.83 -18.04
CA PRO A 278 8.02 16.56 -18.72
C PRO A 278 6.74 16.62 -17.86
N LYS A 279 5.96 17.69 -18.02
CA LYS A 279 4.82 18.01 -17.12
C LYS A 279 3.80 16.86 -17.07
N GLU A 280 3.54 16.25 -18.21
CA GLU A 280 2.63 15.11 -18.38
C GLU A 280 3.08 13.85 -17.62
N ALA A 281 4.39 13.70 -17.38
CA ALA A 281 4.98 12.54 -16.72
C ALA A 281 5.52 12.83 -15.31
N GLN A 282 5.45 14.07 -14.82
CA GLN A 282 6.03 14.47 -13.53
C GLN A 282 5.48 13.67 -12.34
N GLN A 283 4.23 13.21 -12.43
CA GLN A 283 3.61 12.31 -11.44
C GLN A 283 4.26 10.92 -11.38
N PHE A 284 5.11 10.56 -12.34
CA PHE A 284 5.86 9.30 -12.38
C PHE A 284 7.34 9.49 -12.04
N ALA A 285 7.71 10.62 -11.42
CA ALA A 285 9.04 10.83 -10.90
C ALA A 285 9.42 9.70 -9.93
N TRP A 286 10.65 9.22 -10.02
CA TRP A 286 11.13 8.05 -9.30
C TRP A 286 12.36 8.35 -8.45
N LEU A 287 12.70 7.39 -7.60
CA LEU A 287 13.94 7.37 -6.84
C LEU A 287 14.71 6.10 -7.22
N ASP A 288 15.96 6.25 -7.64
CA ASP A 288 16.83 5.15 -8.03
C ASP A 288 17.26 4.38 -6.76
N LEU A 289 17.13 3.05 -6.75
CA LEU A 289 17.37 2.23 -5.55
C LEU A 289 18.85 2.13 -5.15
N ASN A 290 19.77 2.61 -5.98
CA ASN A 290 21.19 2.74 -5.63
C ASN A 290 21.49 4.07 -4.90
N THR A 291 20.48 4.93 -4.71
CA THR A 291 20.63 6.21 -4.02
C THR A 291 20.07 6.14 -2.61
N HIS A 292 20.55 7.03 -1.74
CA HIS A 292 20.18 7.10 -0.34
C HIS A 292 18.70 7.36 -0.21
N LEU A 293 18.15 8.29 -0.99
CA LEU A 293 16.73 8.61 -0.99
C LEU A 293 15.88 7.45 -1.52
N GLY A 294 16.38 6.71 -2.53
CA GLY A 294 15.72 5.49 -3.01
C GLY A 294 15.66 4.41 -1.94
N LEU A 295 16.76 4.15 -1.24
CA LEU A 295 16.84 3.17 -0.15
C LEU A 295 16.03 3.60 1.08
N GLU A 296 16.06 4.88 1.43
CA GLU A 296 15.27 5.44 2.54
C GLU A 296 13.77 5.28 2.25
N TYR A 297 13.31 5.62 1.04
CA TYR A 297 11.91 5.39 0.66
C TYR A 297 11.56 3.90 0.61
N TRP A 298 12.39 3.07 -0.01
CA TRP A 298 12.16 1.62 -0.08
C TRP A 298 11.99 1.03 1.32
N THR A 299 12.84 1.43 2.27
CA THR A 299 12.77 1.00 3.67
C THR A 299 11.50 1.52 4.36
N ALA A 300 11.16 2.80 4.16
CA ALA A 300 9.95 3.40 4.73
C ALA A 300 8.66 2.79 4.17
N MET A 301 8.63 2.50 2.87
CA MET A 301 7.53 1.82 2.18
C MET A 301 7.33 0.40 2.75
N ASN A 302 8.43 -0.36 2.91
CA ASN A 302 8.36 -1.71 3.49
C ASN A 302 7.86 -1.70 4.94
N LEU A 303 8.33 -0.76 5.77
CA LEU A 303 7.81 -0.59 7.11
C LEU A 303 6.31 -0.22 7.12
N ALA A 304 5.86 0.63 6.21
CA ALA A 304 4.44 0.97 6.08
C ALA A 304 3.61 -0.24 5.64
N GLY A 305 4.15 -1.09 4.76
CA GLY A 305 3.56 -2.37 4.40
C GLY A 305 3.36 -3.28 5.61
N ASP A 306 4.42 -3.51 6.39
CA ASP A 306 4.37 -4.33 7.61
C ASP A 306 3.42 -3.75 8.66
N TYR A 307 3.40 -2.42 8.79
CA TYR A 307 2.48 -1.71 9.69
C TYR A 307 1.02 -1.89 9.29
N ALA A 308 0.71 -1.92 7.99
CA ALA A 308 -0.63 -2.26 7.52
C ALA A 308 -1.01 -3.68 7.95
N SER A 309 -0.10 -4.66 7.80
CA SER A 309 -0.32 -6.04 8.28
C SER A 309 -0.67 -6.08 9.77
N ALA A 310 0.14 -5.41 10.60
CA ALA A 310 -0.08 -5.34 12.04
C ALA A 310 -1.42 -4.67 12.41
N CYS A 311 -1.88 -3.69 11.63
CA CYS A 311 -3.20 -3.10 11.81
C CYS A 311 -4.31 -4.14 11.58
N HIS A 312 -4.23 -4.93 10.51
CA HIS A 312 -5.20 -5.99 10.24
C HIS A 312 -5.18 -7.08 11.31
N ASP A 313 -3.99 -7.46 11.78
CA ASP A 313 -3.83 -8.41 12.90
C ASP A 313 -4.57 -7.93 14.14
N ASP A 314 -4.41 -6.66 14.53
CA ASP A 314 -5.09 -6.10 15.69
C ASP A 314 -6.62 -6.02 15.50
N ILE A 315 -7.09 -5.58 14.32
CA ILE A 315 -8.52 -5.53 13.97
C ILE A 315 -9.14 -6.93 14.13
N HIS A 316 -8.54 -7.93 13.50
CA HIS A 316 -9.06 -9.30 13.50
C HIS A 316 -8.98 -9.91 14.89
N ARG A 317 -7.87 -9.73 15.61
CA ARG A 317 -7.71 -10.22 16.99
C ARG A 317 -8.80 -9.68 17.93
N ARG A 318 -9.12 -8.39 17.84
CA ARG A 318 -10.19 -7.78 18.66
C ARG A 318 -11.55 -8.37 18.32
N LEU A 319 -11.87 -8.50 17.03
CA LEU A 319 -13.16 -9.03 16.59
C LEU A 319 -13.33 -10.51 16.92
N ILE A 320 -12.33 -11.35 16.63
CA ILE A 320 -12.32 -12.79 16.96
C ILE A 320 -12.57 -12.98 18.46
N ARG A 321 -11.86 -12.21 19.31
CA ARG A 321 -12.08 -12.23 20.76
C ARG A 321 -13.49 -11.78 21.15
N ALA A 322 -13.99 -10.70 20.56
CA ALA A 322 -15.31 -10.15 20.87
C ALA A 322 -16.45 -11.11 20.53
N VAL A 323 -16.30 -11.88 19.45
CA VAL A 323 -17.31 -12.87 19.04
C VAL A 323 -17.10 -14.25 19.66
N GLY A 324 -16.00 -14.46 20.40
CA GLY A 324 -15.68 -15.73 21.06
C GLY A 324 -15.31 -16.85 20.10
N GLY A 325 -14.72 -16.51 18.95
CA GLY A 325 -14.26 -17.48 17.96
C GLY A 325 -12.78 -17.79 18.05
N ARG A 326 -12.32 -18.70 17.19
CA ARG A 326 -10.91 -19.01 16.93
C ARG A 326 -10.64 -18.96 15.43
N LEU A 327 -9.44 -18.51 15.09
CA LEU A 327 -8.98 -18.47 13.71
C LEU A 327 -8.77 -19.90 13.19
N ARG A 328 -9.33 -20.20 12.02
CA ARG A 328 -9.14 -21.47 11.31
C ARG A 328 -8.20 -21.34 10.12
N ALA A 329 -8.39 -20.27 9.35
CA ALA A 329 -7.55 -19.94 8.21
C ALA A 329 -7.54 -18.42 8.00
N ARG A 330 -6.49 -17.95 7.32
CA ARG A 330 -6.34 -16.54 6.96
C ARG A 330 -5.83 -16.42 5.53
N ILE A 331 -6.44 -15.50 4.78
CA ILE A 331 -6.05 -15.16 3.41
C ILE A 331 -5.85 -13.65 3.36
N GLU A 332 -4.72 -13.20 2.83
CA GLU A 332 -4.39 -11.78 2.72
C GLU A 332 -3.72 -11.48 1.39
N ASN A 333 -3.97 -10.27 0.87
CA ASN A 333 -3.30 -9.80 -0.33
C ASN A 333 -3.20 -8.27 -0.35
N HIS A 334 -2.00 -7.77 -0.66
CA HIS A 334 -1.74 -6.35 -0.87
C HIS A 334 -2.29 -5.91 -2.22
N HIS A 335 -2.65 -4.63 -2.34
CA HIS A 335 -3.01 -4.06 -3.64
C HIS A 335 -2.46 -2.66 -3.93
N ASN A 336 -1.70 -2.05 -3.01
CA ASN A 336 -0.95 -0.81 -3.25
C ASN A 336 0.49 -0.96 -2.73
N PHE A 337 1.41 -1.43 -3.56
CA PHE A 337 2.78 -1.70 -3.13
C PHE A 337 3.75 -1.86 -4.32
N ALA A 338 5.04 -1.97 -4.03
CA ALA A 338 6.05 -2.36 -5.00
C ALA A 338 6.95 -3.48 -4.47
N TRP A 339 7.28 -4.44 -5.33
CA TRP A 339 8.10 -5.60 -4.98
C TRP A 339 9.26 -5.77 -5.94
N LYS A 340 10.38 -6.28 -5.43
CA LYS A 340 11.44 -6.82 -6.28
C LYS A 340 11.05 -8.21 -6.73
N GLU A 341 11.01 -8.43 -8.04
CA GLU A 341 10.61 -9.70 -8.64
C GLU A 341 11.52 -10.05 -9.80
N ILE A 342 11.63 -11.34 -10.11
CA ILE A 342 12.36 -11.81 -11.28
C ILE A 342 11.36 -12.07 -12.40
N HIS A 343 11.46 -11.30 -13.49
CA HIS A 343 10.68 -11.48 -14.71
C HIS A 343 11.64 -11.57 -15.90
N ASN A 344 11.46 -12.58 -16.75
CA ASN A 344 12.35 -12.85 -17.89
C ASN A 344 13.85 -12.88 -17.53
N GLY A 345 14.18 -13.45 -16.36
CA GLY A 345 15.56 -13.59 -15.87
C GLY A 345 16.20 -12.30 -15.35
N LYS A 346 15.44 -11.20 -15.21
CA LYS A 346 15.92 -9.93 -14.67
C LYS A 346 15.18 -9.56 -13.38
N GLU A 347 15.92 -9.05 -12.39
CA GLU A 347 15.31 -8.40 -11.23
C GLU A 347 14.72 -7.05 -11.66
N VAL A 348 13.44 -6.84 -11.38
CA VAL A 348 12.70 -5.60 -11.65
C VAL A 348 11.88 -5.21 -10.43
N VAL A 349 11.50 -3.93 -10.35
CA VAL A 349 10.58 -3.43 -9.32
C VAL A 349 9.17 -3.35 -9.92
N VAL A 350 8.28 -4.25 -9.49
CA VAL A 350 6.90 -4.31 -9.94
C VAL A 350 6.02 -3.48 -9.02
N HIS A 351 5.51 -2.37 -9.54
CA HIS A 351 4.54 -1.51 -8.87
C HIS A 351 3.14 -2.03 -9.18
N ARG A 352 2.33 -2.22 -8.14
CA ARG A 352 0.90 -2.53 -8.28
C ARG A 352 0.09 -1.51 -7.50
N LYS A 353 -0.87 -0.90 -8.19
CA LYS A 353 -1.78 0.07 -7.60
C LYS A 353 -3.21 -0.28 -7.95
N GLY A 354 -3.98 -0.66 -6.95
CA GLY A 354 -5.23 -1.38 -7.16
C GLY A 354 -5.04 -2.65 -7.99
N ALA A 355 -3.94 -3.37 -7.79
CA ALA A 355 -3.72 -4.67 -8.41
C ALA A 355 -2.99 -5.55 -7.42
N THR A 356 -3.26 -6.84 -7.42
CA THR A 356 -2.78 -7.76 -6.39
C THR A 356 -1.86 -8.84 -6.97
N PRO A 357 -0.85 -9.33 -6.22
CA PRO A 357 -0.07 -10.48 -6.64
C PRO A 357 -0.96 -11.71 -6.91
N ALA A 358 -0.73 -12.36 -8.04
CA ALA A 358 -1.44 -13.53 -8.56
C ALA A 358 -0.45 -14.52 -9.20
N GLY A 359 0.74 -14.65 -8.61
CA GLY A 359 1.68 -15.73 -8.92
C GLY A 359 1.02 -17.11 -8.75
N GLU A 360 1.58 -18.13 -9.38
CA GLU A 360 1.02 -19.48 -9.32
C GLU A 360 0.83 -19.93 -7.86
N GLY A 361 -0.40 -20.29 -7.50
CA GLY A 361 -0.75 -20.74 -6.16
C GLY A 361 -0.93 -19.63 -5.11
N VAL A 362 -0.66 -18.35 -5.43
CA VAL A 362 -0.84 -17.24 -4.49
C VAL A 362 -2.34 -17.04 -4.22
N LEU A 363 -2.73 -17.08 -2.93
CA LEU A 363 -4.12 -16.85 -2.53
C LEU A 363 -4.41 -15.35 -2.45
N GLY A 364 -5.65 -14.96 -2.74
CA GLY A 364 -6.12 -13.59 -2.57
C GLY A 364 -7.64 -13.48 -2.46
N ILE A 365 -8.09 -12.28 -2.14
CA ILE A 365 -9.50 -11.89 -2.10
C ILE A 365 -9.70 -10.70 -3.06
N ILE A 366 -10.68 -10.83 -3.94
CA ILE A 366 -11.14 -9.77 -4.84
C ILE A 366 -12.54 -9.34 -4.36
N PRO A 367 -12.65 -8.30 -3.51
CA PRO A 367 -13.94 -7.75 -3.06
C PRO A 367 -14.74 -7.16 -4.22
N ALA A 368 -16.07 -7.19 -4.08
CA ALA A 368 -16.99 -6.57 -5.02
C ALA A 368 -17.46 -5.20 -4.50
N SER A 369 -18.67 -5.16 -3.94
CA SER A 369 -19.29 -4.02 -3.28
C SER A 369 -19.76 -4.43 -1.89
N MET A 370 -20.28 -3.50 -1.09
CA MET A 370 -20.90 -3.84 0.20
C MET A 370 -22.13 -4.76 0.07
N THR A 371 -22.67 -4.98 -1.15
CA THR A 371 -23.82 -5.85 -1.38
C THR A 371 -23.53 -7.16 -2.11
N ASP A 372 -22.49 -7.17 -2.93
CA ASP A 372 -22.21 -8.29 -3.83
C ASP A 372 -21.09 -9.17 -3.26
N ALA A 373 -21.11 -10.45 -3.62
CA ALA A 373 -20.10 -11.38 -3.18
C ALA A 373 -18.73 -11.04 -3.78
N GLY A 374 -17.70 -11.01 -2.94
CA GLY A 374 -16.31 -11.06 -3.37
C GLY A 374 -15.85 -12.49 -3.65
N TYR A 375 -14.70 -12.62 -4.30
CA TYR A 375 -14.14 -13.91 -4.72
C TYR A 375 -12.85 -14.23 -3.97
N ILE A 376 -12.77 -15.45 -3.47
CA ILE A 376 -11.52 -16.05 -3.00
C ILE A 376 -10.87 -16.67 -4.23
N VAL A 377 -9.63 -16.27 -4.49
CA VAL A 377 -8.93 -16.61 -5.72
C VAL A 377 -7.57 -17.24 -5.46
N ARG A 378 -7.09 -17.99 -6.46
CA ARG A 378 -5.73 -18.51 -6.55
C ARG A 378 -5.10 -18.03 -7.85
N GLY A 379 -3.93 -17.41 -7.76
CA GLY A 379 -3.17 -16.93 -8.90
C GLY A 379 -2.72 -18.06 -9.82
N LYS A 380 -2.72 -17.78 -11.13
CA LYS A 380 -2.28 -18.69 -12.19
C LYS A 380 -0.87 -18.37 -12.71
N GLY A 381 -0.24 -17.29 -12.23
CA GLY A 381 1.12 -16.93 -12.64
C GLY A 381 1.23 -16.47 -14.09
N ASN A 382 0.23 -15.72 -14.58
CA ASN A 382 0.30 -15.16 -15.94
C ASN A 382 1.44 -14.12 -16.03
N ALA A 383 2.42 -14.39 -16.88
CA ALA A 383 3.59 -13.54 -17.08
C ALA A 383 3.25 -12.19 -17.74
N GLU A 384 2.22 -12.12 -18.60
CA GLU A 384 1.78 -10.89 -19.26
C GLU A 384 1.19 -9.88 -18.27
N SER A 385 0.67 -10.36 -17.13
CA SER A 385 0.20 -9.51 -16.04
C SER A 385 1.27 -9.24 -14.96
N PHE A 386 2.52 -9.67 -15.19
CA PHE A 386 3.56 -9.70 -14.15
C PHE A 386 3.08 -10.42 -12.90
N ASN A 387 2.42 -11.57 -13.07
CA ASN A 387 1.84 -12.35 -11.98
C ASN A 387 0.89 -11.50 -11.12
N SER A 388 -0.03 -10.77 -11.75
CA SER A 388 -0.98 -9.89 -11.06
C SER A 388 -2.42 -10.13 -11.50
N ALA A 389 -3.36 -9.69 -10.67
CA ALA A 389 -4.81 -9.71 -10.93
C ALA A 389 -5.50 -8.44 -10.39
N SER A 390 -6.80 -8.31 -10.67
CA SER A 390 -7.63 -7.24 -10.09
C SER A 390 -7.60 -7.24 -8.56
N HIS A 391 -7.82 -6.06 -7.96
CA HIS A 391 -7.97 -5.94 -6.51
C HIS A 391 -9.42 -5.85 -6.06
N GLY A 392 -10.36 -5.60 -6.97
CA GLY A 392 -11.78 -5.55 -6.66
C GLY A 392 -12.64 -5.37 -7.90
N ALA A 393 -13.87 -4.86 -7.74
CA ALA A 393 -14.73 -4.53 -8.88
C ALA A 393 -14.27 -3.28 -9.66
N GLY A 394 -13.56 -2.36 -9.00
CA GLY A 394 -13.24 -1.06 -9.57
C GLY A 394 -14.46 -0.12 -9.62
N ARG A 395 -14.21 1.19 -9.68
CA ARG A 395 -15.28 2.18 -9.67
C ARG A 395 -15.83 2.38 -11.08
N ALA A 396 -17.15 2.39 -11.20
CA ALA A 396 -17.85 2.84 -12.41
C ALA A 396 -18.03 4.37 -12.41
N PHE A 397 -18.14 4.97 -11.22
CA PHE A 397 -18.35 6.42 -11.05
C PHE A 397 -17.34 7.03 -10.08
N SER A 398 -16.90 8.26 -10.35
CA SER A 398 -16.05 9.00 -9.41
C SER A 398 -16.76 9.23 -8.08
N ARG A 399 -16.03 9.44 -6.97
CA ARG A 399 -16.64 9.72 -5.66
C ARG A 399 -17.61 10.91 -5.69
N ASN A 400 -17.22 11.97 -6.39
CA ASN A 400 -18.05 13.16 -6.54
C ASN A 400 -19.32 12.88 -7.36
N GLU A 401 -19.19 12.09 -8.43
CA GLU A 401 -20.36 11.67 -9.22
C GLU A 401 -21.30 10.77 -8.41
N SER A 402 -20.76 9.78 -7.68
CA SER A 402 -21.57 8.89 -6.83
C SER A 402 -22.36 9.66 -5.78
N LYS A 403 -21.74 10.65 -5.13
CA LYS A 403 -22.40 11.58 -4.19
C LYS A 403 -23.58 12.32 -4.80
N ASN A 404 -23.47 12.74 -6.06
CA ASN A 404 -24.51 13.48 -6.75
C ASN A 404 -25.58 12.59 -7.37
N ARG A 405 -25.26 11.31 -7.63
CA ARG A 405 -26.11 10.36 -8.34
C ARG A 405 -26.97 9.50 -7.43
N PHE A 406 -26.46 9.14 -6.25
CA PHE A 406 -27.10 8.17 -5.37
C PHE A 406 -27.55 8.79 -4.06
N THR A 407 -28.76 8.41 -3.65
CA THR A 407 -29.35 8.86 -2.38
C THR A 407 -29.21 7.79 -1.30
N SER A 408 -29.36 8.19 -0.03
CA SER A 408 -29.43 7.25 1.08
C SER A 408 -30.60 6.27 0.97
N SER A 409 -31.67 6.63 0.23
CA SER A 409 -32.81 5.74 -0.04
C SER A 409 -32.42 4.61 -0.99
N ASP A 410 -31.66 4.92 -2.05
CA ASP A 410 -31.17 3.94 -3.01
C ASP A 410 -30.28 2.90 -2.35
N ILE A 411 -29.36 3.36 -1.50
CA ILE A 411 -28.45 2.50 -0.72
C ILE A 411 -29.26 1.59 0.21
N LYS A 412 -30.21 2.14 0.98
CA LYS A 412 -31.07 1.35 1.87
C LYS A 412 -31.88 0.30 1.10
N LYS A 413 -32.37 0.63 -0.09
CA LYS A 413 -33.11 -0.32 -0.95
C LYS A 413 -32.22 -1.46 -1.42
N ALA A 414 -30.99 -1.16 -1.87
CA ALA A 414 -30.02 -2.17 -2.28
C ALA A 414 -29.65 -3.11 -1.11
N LEU A 415 -29.32 -2.54 0.06
CA LEU A 415 -28.99 -3.29 1.27
C LEU A 415 -30.15 -4.20 1.72
N LYS A 416 -31.38 -3.67 1.75
CA LYS A 416 -32.57 -4.44 2.15
C LYS A 416 -32.83 -5.62 1.23
N THR A 417 -32.62 -5.44 -0.07
CA THR A 417 -32.82 -6.50 -1.08
C THR A 417 -31.88 -7.69 -0.87
N LYS A 418 -30.69 -7.44 -0.32
CA LYS A 418 -29.65 -8.46 -0.08
C LYS A 418 -29.54 -8.89 1.40
N ASP A 419 -30.40 -8.37 2.27
CA ASP A 419 -30.38 -8.59 3.72
C ASP A 419 -29.04 -8.20 4.40
N ILE A 420 -28.54 -7.00 4.09
CA ILE A 420 -27.25 -6.52 4.60
C ILE A 420 -27.46 -5.36 5.57
N THR A 421 -26.77 -5.42 6.73
CA THR A 421 -26.68 -4.28 7.65
C THR A 421 -25.47 -3.45 7.27
N LEU A 422 -25.66 -2.13 7.16
CA LEU A 422 -24.57 -1.17 7.04
C LEU A 422 -24.50 -0.29 8.30
N ILE A 423 -23.33 -0.24 8.92
CA ILE A 423 -22.99 0.64 10.04
C ILE A 423 -22.06 1.74 9.50
N GLY A 424 -22.55 2.97 9.46
CA GLY A 424 -21.85 4.08 8.81
C GLY A 424 -22.08 4.08 7.30
N GLY A 425 -21.02 4.38 6.54
CA GLY A 425 -21.08 4.47 5.08
C GLY A 425 -21.71 5.76 4.57
N ASN A 426 -21.34 6.13 3.36
CA ASN A 426 -21.86 7.31 2.68
C ASN A 426 -22.07 7.04 1.19
N ALA A 427 -22.65 8.01 0.48
CA ALA A 427 -23.01 7.87 -0.93
C ALA A 427 -21.82 7.72 -1.90
N GLU A 428 -20.59 8.04 -1.48
CA GLU A 428 -19.40 7.82 -2.32
C GLU A 428 -19.14 6.34 -2.56
N GLU A 429 -19.47 5.49 -1.58
CA GLU A 429 -19.21 4.06 -1.60
C GLU A 429 -20.49 3.25 -1.80
N ALA A 430 -21.54 3.90 -2.33
CA ALA A 430 -22.80 3.25 -2.65
C ALA A 430 -22.57 2.00 -3.54
N PRO A 431 -23.32 0.90 -3.39
CA PRO A 431 -23.05 -0.35 -4.12
C PRO A 431 -22.99 -0.18 -5.64
N MET A 432 -23.88 0.65 -6.19
CA MET A 432 -23.99 0.98 -7.61
C MET A 432 -22.85 1.89 -8.12
N ALA A 433 -21.93 2.31 -7.26
CA ALA A 433 -20.75 3.09 -7.64
C ALA A 433 -19.66 2.24 -8.31
N TYR A 434 -19.78 0.92 -8.22
CA TYR A 434 -18.79 -0.06 -8.66
C TYR A 434 -19.20 -0.73 -9.97
N LYS A 435 -18.20 -1.24 -10.72
CA LYS A 435 -18.46 -2.04 -11.93
C LYS A 435 -19.09 -3.38 -11.55
N ASN A 436 -19.62 -4.09 -12.54
CA ASN A 436 -20.09 -5.46 -12.33
C ASN A 436 -18.90 -6.40 -12.07
N ILE A 437 -18.83 -6.97 -10.87
CA ILE A 437 -17.75 -7.89 -10.48
C ILE A 437 -17.71 -9.16 -11.35
N GLU A 438 -18.85 -9.67 -11.83
CA GLU A 438 -18.87 -10.88 -12.65
C GLU A 438 -18.16 -10.65 -13.99
N ALA A 439 -18.37 -9.48 -14.61
CA ALA A 439 -17.68 -9.10 -15.85
C ALA A 439 -16.17 -8.93 -15.62
N VAL A 440 -15.78 -8.35 -14.47
CA VAL A 440 -14.38 -8.22 -14.06
C VAL A 440 -13.73 -9.59 -13.88
N MET A 441 -14.43 -10.55 -13.25
CA MET A 441 -13.91 -11.90 -13.04
C MET A 441 -13.84 -12.72 -14.34
N GLN A 442 -14.82 -12.59 -15.23
CA GLN A 442 -14.80 -13.23 -16.55
C GLN A 442 -13.62 -12.76 -17.41
N SER A 443 -13.24 -11.49 -17.26
CA SER A 443 -12.14 -10.86 -18.02
C SER A 443 -10.73 -11.21 -17.50
N GLN A 444 -10.61 -12.04 -16.46
CA GLN A 444 -9.31 -12.42 -15.86
C GLN A 444 -9.24 -13.91 -15.51
N THR A 445 -9.99 -14.74 -16.24
CA THR A 445 -10.01 -16.19 -16.02
C THR A 445 -8.67 -16.86 -16.28
N ASP A 446 -7.77 -16.21 -17.00
CA ASP A 446 -6.39 -16.60 -17.24
C ASP A 446 -5.42 -16.13 -16.14
N LEU A 447 -5.81 -15.10 -15.34
CA LEU A 447 -5.00 -14.58 -14.23
C LEU A 447 -5.23 -15.36 -12.93
N VAL A 448 -6.48 -15.76 -12.67
CA VAL A 448 -6.89 -16.39 -11.40
C VAL A 448 -7.88 -17.53 -11.59
N ALA A 449 -7.86 -18.47 -10.65
CA ALA A 449 -8.91 -19.46 -10.45
C ALA A 449 -9.77 -19.07 -9.24
N VAL A 450 -11.10 -19.13 -9.39
CA VAL A 450 -12.03 -18.94 -8.28
C VAL A 450 -12.10 -20.22 -7.46
N ILE A 451 -11.88 -20.10 -6.15
CA ILE A 451 -11.88 -21.23 -5.21
C ILE A 451 -12.90 -21.08 -4.09
N GLY A 452 -13.49 -19.88 -3.96
CA GLY A 452 -14.51 -19.58 -2.98
C GLY A 452 -15.11 -18.19 -3.17
N THR A 453 -16.05 -17.85 -2.30
CA THR A 453 -16.71 -16.54 -2.26
C THR A 453 -16.77 -16.00 -0.83
N PHE A 454 -16.92 -14.69 -0.71
CA PHE A 454 -17.25 -14.01 0.54
C PHE A 454 -18.49 -13.14 0.30
N GLN A 455 -19.61 -13.48 0.95
CA GLN A 455 -20.83 -12.70 0.91
C GLN A 455 -20.94 -11.82 2.16
N PRO A 456 -20.87 -10.48 2.05
CA PRO A 456 -21.07 -9.59 3.19
C PRO A 456 -22.49 -9.73 3.75
N LYS A 457 -22.61 -9.61 5.08
CA LYS A 457 -23.89 -9.58 5.80
C LYS A 457 -24.00 -8.39 6.76
N ILE A 458 -22.89 -8.03 7.40
CA ILE A 458 -22.82 -6.89 8.30
C ILE A 458 -21.56 -6.12 7.96
N VAL A 459 -21.73 -4.90 7.47
CA VAL A 459 -20.67 -4.06 6.96
C VAL A 459 -20.50 -2.84 7.85
N ARG A 460 -19.26 -2.52 8.22
CA ARG A 460 -18.94 -1.25 8.85
C ARG A 460 -17.95 -0.46 8.01
N MET A 461 -18.27 0.81 7.80
CA MET A 461 -17.45 1.79 7.09
C MET A 461 -17.40 3.11 7.86
N ASP A 462 -16.55 4.03 7.40
CA ASP A 462 -16.58 5.42 7.86
C ASP A 462 -17.86 6.13 7.42
N LYS A 463 -18.25 7.18 8.14
CA LYS A 463 -19.51 7.89 7.93
C LYS A 463 -19.49 8.89 6.78
#